data_AF-A0A7W0SQS5-F1
#
_entry.id   AF-A0A7W0SQS5-F1
#
_cell.length_a   1.000
_cell.length_b   1.000
_cell.length_c   1.000
_cell.angle_alpha   90.00
_cell.angle_beta   90.00
_cell.angle_gamma   90.00
#
_symmetry.space_group_name_H-M   'P 1'
#
loop_
_entity.id
_entity.type
_entity.pdbx_description
1 polymer ?
#
loop_
_entity_poly.entity_id
_entity_poly.type
_entity_poly.pdbx_seq_one_letter_code
_entity_poly.pdbx_strand_id
1 'polypeptide(L)'
;MLTAGTPDARILAATSEIDAQLLISGHTHAQYDRYVGALRAANPGSVGMPYEGRPGAYWAVLGADIEHRCTAYDFEAATSRVRASGFPDAEQLVEILTQPPTPAAMIEHAERLEFSG
;
A
#
# COMPACT_ATOMS: atom_id res chain seq x y z
N MET A 1 -10.12 -2.83 5.89
CA MET A 1 -8.81 -2.61 5.21
C MET A 1 -7.68 -3.24 6.03
N LEU A 2 -6.52 -3.64 5.46
CA LEU A 2 -5.36 -4.15 6.23
C LEU A 2 -4.13 -3.23 6.06
N THR A 3 -3.67 -2.65 7.16
CA THR A 3 -2.56 -1.70 7.23
C THR A 3 -1.53 -2.14 8.28
N ALA A 4 -0.39 -1.44 8.33
CA ALA A 4 0.59 -1.62 9.41
C ALA A 4 0.00 -1.37 10.82
N GLY A 5 -1.05 -0.53 10.93
CA GLY A 5 -1.74 -0.22 12.18
C GLY A 5 -2.90 -1.16 12.53
N THR A 6 -3.27 -2.09 11.65
CA THR A 6 -4.39 -3.00 11.93
C THR A 6 -4.08 -3.89 13.14
N PRO A 7 -4.94 -3.96 14.18
CA PRO A 7 -4.67 -4.77 15.37
C PRO A 7 -4.49 -6.26 15.07
N ASP A 8 -3.55 -6.90 15.77
CA ASP A 8 -3.22 -8.32 15.61
C ASP A 8 -4.43 -9.23 15.74
N ALA A 9 -5.29 -8.97 16.74
CA ALA A 9 -6.50 -9.75 16.98
C ALA A 9 -7.46 -9.74 15.78
N ARG A 10 -7.52 -8.63 15.01
CA ARG A 10 -8.36 -8.53 13.81
C ARG A 10 -7.79 -9.39 12.68
N ILE A 11 -6.46 -9.38 12.51
CA ILE A 11 -5.80 -10.21 11.49
C ILE A 11 -5.96 -11.69 11.85
N LEU A 12 -5.67 -12.08 13.09
CA LEU A 12 -5.81 -13.46 13.56
C LEU A 12 -7.25 -13.98 13.41
N ALA A 13 -8.25 -13.16 13.75
CA ALA A 13 -9.64 -13.54 13.57
C ALA A 13 -10.01 -13.71 12.09
N ALA A 14 -9.49 -12.85 11.20
CA ALA A 14 -9.75 -12.93 9.77
C ALA A 14 -9.03 -14.10 9.08
N THR A 15 -7.98 -14.64 9.68
CA THR A 15 -7.17 -15.74 9.11
C THR A 15 -7.26 -17.03 9.91
N SER A 16 -8.16 -17.15 10.88
CA SER A 16 -8.19 -18.26 11.85
C SER A 16 -8.45 -19.63 11.22
N GLU A 17 -9.16 -19.67 10.09
CA GLU A 17 -9.50 -20.90 9.35
C GLU A 17 -8.57 -21.15 8.15
N ILE A 18 -7.52 -20.32 8.00
CA ILE A 18 -6.59 -20.39 6.86
C ILE A 18 -5.28 -21.00 7.35
N ASP A 19 -4.90 -22.15 6.77
CA ASP A 19 -3.57 -22.74 6.96
C ASP A 19 -2.55 -22.06 6.05
N ALA A 20 -2.10 -20.87 6.47
CA ALA A 20 -1.07 -20.10 5.76
C ALA A 20 -0.07 -19.49 6.75
N GLN A 21 1.20 -19.44 6.32
CA GLN A 21 2.29 -18.83 7.09
C GLN A 21 2.60 -17.40 6.63
N LEU A 22 2.08 -17.00 5.46
CA LEU A 22 2.29 -15.68 4.86
C LEU A 22 0.97 -15.13 4.31
N LEU A 23 0.58 -13.94 4.77
CA LEU A 23 -0.51 -13.15 4.23
C LEU A 23 0.06 -11.98 3.42
N ILE A 24 -0.17 -11.96 2.11
CA ILE A 24 0.10 -10.79 1.26
C ILE A 24 -1.19 -10.02 1.04
N SER A 25 -1.22 -8.77 1.50
CA SER A 25 -2.33 -7.84 1.25
C SER A 25 -1.94 -6.79 0.21
N GLY A 26 -2.93 -6.05 -0.28
CA GLY A 26 -2.76 -4.91 -1.19
C GLY A 26 -3.72 -3.81 -0.80
N HIS A 27 -4.29 -3.11 -1.79
CA HIS A 27 -5.37 -2.12 -1.66
C HIS A 27 -5.01 -0.83 -0.89
N THR A 28 -4.12 -0.88 0.10
CA THR A 28 -3.71 0.26 0.93
C THR A 28 -2.53 1.02 0.37
N HIS A 29 -1.86 0.46 -0.64
CA HIS A 29 -0.78 1.11 -1.40
C HIS A 29 0.46 1.52 -0.57
N ALA A 30 0.55 1.06 0.67
CA ALA A 30 1.66 1.28 1.58
C ALA A 30 2.29 -0.07 1.96
N GLN A 31 3.62 -0.11 1.91
CA GLN A 31 4.44 -1.25 2.26
C GLN A 31 4.38 -1.50 3.77
N TYR A 32 4.30 -2.77 4.13
CA TYR A 32 4.54 -3.21 5.48
C TYR A 32 4.98 -4.67 5.48
N ASP A 33 5.71 -5.09 6.51
CA ASP A 33 6.05 -6.48 6.79
C ASP A 33 6.15 -6.63 8.31
N ARG A 34 5.28 -7.46 8.88
CA ARG A 34 5.21 -7.68 10.34
C ARG A 34 4.74 -9.08 10.65
N TYR A 35 5.13 -9.58 11.81
CA TYR A 35 4.61 -10.83 12.35
C TYR A 35 3.37 -10.57 13.20
N VAL A 36 2.40 -11.49 13.08
CA VAL A 36 1.17 -11.55 13.87
C VAL A 36 1.06 -12.99 14.40
N GLY A 37 1.55 -13.21 15.61
CA GLY A 37 1.79 -14.58 16.09
C GLY A 37 2.79 -15.31 15.17
N ALA A 38 2.37 -16.45 14.62
CA ALA A 38 3.17 -17.23 13.66
C ALA A 38 2.97 -16.82 12.19
N LEU A 39 1.98 -15.98 11.88
CA LEU A 39 1.68 -15.50 10.54
C LEU A 39 2.58 -14.29 10.22
N ARG A 40 3.31 -14.32 9.10
CA ARG A 40 3.94 -13.11 8.52
C ARG A 40 2.90 -12.40 7.66
N ALA A 41 2.64 -11.13 7.91
CA ALA A 41 1.72 -10.32 7.12
C ALA A 41 2.51 -9.20 6.43
N ALA A 42 2.38 -9.10 5.11
CA ALA A 42 3.08 -8.10 4.32
C ALA A 42 2.21 -7.50 3.22
N ASN A 43 2.62 -6.33 2.74
CA ASN A 43 2.02 -5.64 1.61
C ASN A 43 3.14 -5.05 0.76
N PRO A 44 3.22 -5.36 -0.56
CA PRO A 44 4.31 -4.91 -1.41
C PRO A 44 4.22 -3.42 -1.78
N GLY A 45 3.14 -2.73 -1.43
CA GLY A 45 2.90 -1.33 -1.79
C GLY A 45 2.12 -1.20 -3.10
N SER A 46 2.31 -0.06 -3.78
CA SER A 46 1.67 0.22 -5.07
C SER A 46 2.68 0.72 -6.09
N VAL A 47 2.61 0.14 -7.28
CA VAL A 47 3.41 0.55 -8.44
C VAL A 47 2.91 1.86 -9.03
N GLY A 48 1.59 2.06 -9.06
CA GLY A 48 0.95 3.16 -9.82
C GLY A 48 0.30 4.25 -8.99
N MET A 49 0.19 4.07 -7.67
CA MET A 49 -0.45 5.04 -6.77
C MET A 49 0.11 4.86 -5.35
N PRO A 50 1.39 5.18 -5.12
CA PRO A 50 2.06 4.88 -3.85
C PRO A 50 1.60 5.81 -2.73
N TYR A 51 1.60 5.31 -1.48
CA TYR A 51 1.35 6.11 -0.27
C TYR A 51 2.54 6.05 0.70
N GLU A 52 3.73 6.32 0.18
CA GLU A 52 5.02 6.14 0.88
C GLU A 52 5.67 7.46 1.30
N GLY A 53 4.97 8.59 1.14
CA GLY A 53 5.53 9.93 1.38
C GLY A 53 6.61 10.37 0.40
N ARG A 54 7.01 9.51 -0.53
CA ARG A 54 8.05 9.76 -1.53
C ARG A 54 7.73 9.08 -2.87
N PRO A 55 7.88 9.77 -4.02
CA PRO A 55 7.60 9.21 -5.34
C PRO A 55 8.38 7.93 -5.64
N GLY A 56 7.73 6.98 -6.30
CA GLY A 56 8.34 5.71 -6.71
C GLY A 56 7.30 4.64 -7.02
N ALA A 57 7.70 3.64 -7.80
CA ALA A 57 6.93 2.42 -7.95
C ALA A 57 7.35 1.44 -6.85
N TYR A 58 6.43 1.07 -5.95
CA TYR A 58 6.70 0.20 -4.82
C TYR A 58 6.20 -1.21 -5.08
N TRP A 59 7.06 -2.18 -4.76
CA TRP A 59 6.83 -3.60 -4.99
C TRP A 59 7.73 -4.43 -4.07
N ALA A 60 7.57 -5.75 -4.05
CA ALA A 60 8.45 -6.63 -3.28
C ALA A 60 8.86 -7.87 -4.08
N VAL A 61 10.05 -8.40 -3.77
CA VAL A 61 10.47 -9.76 -4.19
C VAL A 61 10.17 -10.71 -3.05
N LEU A 62 9.45 -11.79 -3.34
CA LEU A 62 9.22 -12.88 -2.41
C LEU A 62 10.26 -13.99 -2.67
N GLY A 63 11.14 -14.21 -1.70
CA GLY A 63 12.13 -15.29 -1.69
C GLY A 63 12.16 -15.99 -0.34
N ALA A 64 13.36 -16.30 0.17
CA ALA A 64 13.53 -16.75 1.56
C ALA A 64 13.05 -15.69 2.57
N ASP A 65 13.17 -14.42 2.19
CA ASP A 65 12.61 -13.26 2.85
C ASP A 65 11.77 -12.41 1.87
N ILE A 66 11.08 -11.41 2.41
CA ILE A 66 10.38 -10.39 1.64
C ILE A 66 11.29 -9.18 1.51
N GLU A 67 11.68 -8.86 0.27
CA GLU A 67 12.50 -7.68 -0.03
C GLU A 67 11.63 -6.58 -0.62
N HIS A 68 11.29 -5.57 0.18
CA HIS A 68 10.64 -4.36 -0.30
C HIS A 68 11.57 -3.54 -1.20
N ARG A 69 11.03 -3.12 -2.33
CA ARG A 69 11.74 -2.37 -3.36
C ARG A 69 10.95 -1.15 -3.79
N CYS A 70 11.71 -0.17 -4.27
CA CYS A 70 11.19 1.04 -4.88
C CYS A 70 12.01 1.30 -6.15
N THR A 71 11.32 1.57 -7.25
CA THR A 71 11.95 1.89 -8.54
C THR A 71 11.55 3.29 -8.96
N ALA A 72 12.53 4.15 -9.18
CA ALA A 72 12.33 5.44 -9.81
C ALA A 72 12.01 5.27 -11.30
N TYR A 73 11.16 6.11 -11.84
CA TYR A 73 10.81 6.14 -13.25
C TYR A 73 10.60 7.60 -13.69
N ASP A 74 10.40 7.80 -14.98
CA ASP A 74 10.13 9.14 -15.53
C ASP A 74 8.72 9.60 -15.12
N PHE A 75 8.65 10.34 -14.00
CA PHE A 75 7.41 10.88 -13.46
C PHE A 75 6.81 11.96 -14.36
N GLU A 76 7.62 12.74 -15.08
CA GLU A 76 7.12 13.76 -15.99
C GLU A 76 6.41 13.13 -17.19
N ALA A 77 7.03 12.11 -17.80
CA ALA A 77 6.41 11.36 -18.87
C ALA A 77 5.17 10.60 -18.39
N ALA A 78 5.19 10.02 -17.18
CA ALA A 78 4.04 9.31 -16.63
C ALA A 78 2.86 10.26 -16.35
N THR A 79 3.10 11.39 -15.69
CA THR A 79 2.05 12.39 -15.38
C THR A 79 1.46 13.00 -16.65
N SER A 80 2.29 13.25 -17.67
CA SER A 80 1.83 13.69 -18.99
C SER A 80 0.89 12.67 -19.64
N ARG A 81 1.22 11.37 -19.57
CA ARG A 81 0.33 10.30 -20.05
C ARG A 81 -0.97 10.21 -19.26
N VAL A 82 -0.91 10.36 -17.94
CA VAL A 82 -2.11 10.37 -17.07
C VAL A 82 -3.04 11.51 -17.48
N ARG A 83 -2.53 12.73 -17.65
CA ARG A 83 -3.32 13.90 -18.10
C ARG A 83 -3.95 13.69 -19.47
N ALA A 84 -3.22 13.06 -20.39
CA ALA A 84 -3.70 12.77 -21.74
C ALA A 84 -4.69 11.60 -21.82
N SER A 85 -4.88 10.83 -20.75
CA SER A 85 -5.65 9.57 -20.78
C SER A 85 -7.17 9.74 -20.80
N GLY A 86 -7.68 10.93 -20.47
CA GLY A 86 -9.10 11.16 -20.25
C GLY A 86 -9.64 10.60 -18.92
N PHE A 87 -8.76 10.14 -18.02
CA PHE A 87 -9.14 9.71 -16.68
C PHE A 87 -9.75 10.90 -15.90
N PRO A 88 -10.98 10.77 -15.34
CA PRO A 88 -11.65 11.89 -14.67
C PRO A 88 -10.84 12.52 -13.54
N ASP A 89 -10.10 11.70 -12.77
CA ASP A 89 -9.33 12.16 -11.61
C ASP A 89 -7.82 12.26 -11.94
N ALA A 90 -7.49 12.60 -13.18
CA ALA A 90 -6.11 12.66 -13.66
C ALA A 90 -5.22 13.57 -12.80
N GLU A 91 -5.68 14.76 -12.42
CA GLU A 91 -4.86 15.67 -11.60
C GLU A 91 -4.64 15.13 -10.18
N GLN A 92 -5.65 14.48 -9.58
CA GLN A 92 -5.48 13.83 -8.28
C GLN A 92 -4.45 12.69 -8.36
N LEU A 93 -4.50 11.88 -9.42
CA LEU A 93 -3.49 10.85 -9.64
C LEU A 93 -2.10 11.48 -9.87
N VAL A 94 -1.99 12.57 -10.62
CA VAL A 94 -0.71 13.28 -10.80
C VAL A 94 -0.17 13.81 -9.47
N GLU A 95 -1.01 14.38 -8.62
CA GLU A 95 -0.63 14.82 -7.29
C GLU A 95 -0.09 13.63 -6.48
N ILE A 96 -0.79 12.51 -6.45
CA ILE A 96 -0.31 11.31 -5.75
C ILE A 96 1.02 10.81 -6.33
N LEU A 97 1.20 10.82 -7.65
CA LEU A 97 2.44 10.35 -8.28
C LEU A 97 3.65 11.24 -7.98
N THR A 98 3.44 12.55 -7.75
CA THR A 98 4.51 13.53 -7.56
C THR A 98 4.72 13.93 -6.10
N GLN A 99 3.68 13.85 -5.29
CA GLN A 99 3.65 14.15 -3.86
C GLN A 99 2.80 13.10 -3.11
N PRO A 100 3.27 11.84 -3.03
CA PRO A 100 2.53 10.80 -2.33
C PRO A 100 2.21 11.17 -0.89
N PRO A 101 1.01 10.88 -0.37
CA PRO A 101 0.75 10.94 1.07
C PRO A 101 1.63 9.90 1.80
N THR A 102 1.80 10.08 3.10
CA THR A 102 2.55 9.13 3.94
C THR A 102 1.66 7.94 4.34
N PRO A 103 2.25 6.79 4.69
CA PRO A 103 1.48 5.65 5.21
C PRO A 103 0.65 6.04 6.44
N ALA A 104 1.22 6.83 7.34
CA ALA A 104 0.55 7.28 8.56
C ALA A 104 -0.69 8.13 8.28
N ALA A 105 -0.58 9.08 7.33
CA ALA A 105 -1.72 9.93 6.94
C ALA A 105 -2.85 9.10 6.32
N MET A 106 -2.52 8.05 5.56
CA MET A 106 -3.50 7.17 4.94
C MET A 106 -4.16 6.21 5.93
N ILE A 107 -3.40 5.71 6.92
CA ILE A 107 -3.95 4.92 8.03
C ILE A 107 -4.95 5.76 8.82
N GLU A 108 -4.58 6.98 9.20
CA GLU A 108 -5.47 7.88 9.93
C GLU A 108 -6.73 8.20 9.13
N HIS A 109 -6.59 8.45 7.82
CA HIS A 109 -7.73 8.67 6.93
C HIS A 109 -8.67 7.45 6.85
N ALA A 110 -8.10 6.24 6.70
CA ALA A 110 -8.87 5.01 6.65
C ALA A 110 -9.59 4.73 7.97
N GLU A 111 -8.93 4.95 9.11
CA GLU A 111 -9.54 4.78 10.44
C GLU A 111 -10.68 5.77 10.66
N ARG A 112 -10.50 7.05 10.28
CA ARG A 112 -11.60 8.03 10.36
C ARG A 112 -12.82 7.60 9.56
N LEU A 113 -12.65 7.01 8.38
CA LEU A 113 -13.75 6.52 7.55
C LEU A 113 -14.38 5.22 8.11
N GLU A 114 -13.59 4.31 8.68
CA GLU A 114 -14.11 3.07 9.32
C GLU A 114 -14.92 3.38 10.59
N PHE A 115 -14.61 4.47 11.32
CA PHE A 115 -15.27 4.85 12.58
C PHE A 115 -16.21 6.06 12.50
N SER A 116 -16.49 6.58 11.30
CA SER A 116 -17.47 7.68 11.10
C SER A 116 -18.93 7.21 10.97
N GLY A 117 -19.23 5.98 11.42
CA GLY A 117 -20.56 5.35 11.34
C GLY A 117 -21.19 5.11 12.70
#